data_AF-A0A968HJ07-F1
#
_entry.id   AF-A0A968HJ07-F1
#
_cell.length_a   1.000
_cell.length_b   1.000
_cell.length_c   1.000
_cell.angle_alpha   90.00
_cell.angle_beta   90.00
_cell.angle_gamma   90.00
#
_symmetry.space_group_name_H-M   'P 1'
#
loop_
_entity.id
_entity.type
_entity.pdbx_description
1 polymer ?
#
loop_
_entity_poly.entity_id
_entity_poly.type
_entity_poly.pdbx_seq_one_letter_code
_entity_poly.pdbx_strand_id
1 'polypeptide(L)'
;MAIYVMLAVVLAAGYRWLGRYAMPVLRLGQAELTAIARLHWLAGMGFMFFAFWLESFGQLSGLGIGAMALLGIYATLEGRSREEWTYAGITGLTVAIAQALNAFVPTSVLVWWGAPAACGIGSLLYFRDWERWGWSSRPWRGYATVLPIGILLFITLWRFASPPVVSLLIVAGFYAGLALSSRRIRLSYLSLFLANWAIAKIFNDSGIQEPLWQLAVLCLSGLYLIQVEPSLRSPDSRDTRHWLRCLAVGLFCFRISWSFGGEFVPGLLVAGVGIGLAIAGLGLRVRSLLYVGTLTFAIQIARQLIVFASQYSLALWGLLTVVGAFFIWVAATFEARRSQMTRSLGERLAELQEWE
;
A
#
# COMPACT_ATOMS: atom_id res chain seq x y z
N MET A 1 -17.11 -7.55 36.61
CA MET A 1 -15.79 -8.00 36.08
C MET A 1 -14.64 -7.09 36.46
N ALA A 2 -14.76 -5.75 36.40
CA ALA A 2 -13.66 -4.83 36.72
C ALA A 2 -13.00 -5.07 38.11
N ILE A 3 -13.77 -5.43 39.14
CA ILE A 3 -13.25 -5.76 40.47
C ILE A 3 -12.32 -6.98 40.45
N TYR A 4 -12.66 -8.03 39.70
CA TYR A 4 -11.84 -9.23 39.57
C TYR A 4 -10.55 -8.96 38.81
N VAL A 5 -10.59 -8.09 37.79
CA VAL A 5 -9.39 -7.66 37.06
C VAL A 5 -8.49 -6.80 37.95
N MET A 6 -9.07 -5.88 38.73
CA MET A 6 -8.31 -5.09 39.69
C MET A 6 -7.68 -5.96 40.77
N LEU A 7 -8.39 -6.97 41.28
CA LEU A 7 -7.83 -7.94 42.21
C LEU A 7 -6.66 -8.71 41.56
N ALA A 8 -6.81 -9.15 40.31
CA ALA A 8 -5.76 -9.81 39.56
C ALA A 8 -4.52 -8.91 39.34
N VAL A 9 -4.74 -7.62 39.06
CA VAL A 9 -3.68 -6.59 38.97
C VAL A 9 -2.96 -6.42 40.30
N VAL A 10 -3.71 -6.24 41.38
CA VAL A 10 -3.16 -6.03 42.74
C VAL A 10 -2.37 -7.25 43.17
N LEU A 11 -2.84 -8.47 42.88
CA LEU A 11 -2.11 -9.70 43.16
C LEU A 11 -0.85 -9.80 42.31
N ALA A 12 -0.94 -9.63 40.99
CA ALA A 12 0.22 -9.73 40.09
C ALA A 12 1.31 -8.68 40.40
N ALA A 13 0.94 -7.42 40.59
CA ALA A 13 1.86 -6.35 40.95
C ALA A 13 2.33 -6.46 42.41
N GLY A 14 1.44 -6.85 43.32
CA GLY A 14 1.70 -7.05 44.74
C GLY A 14 2.74 -8.14 44.98
N TYR A 15 2.67 -9.27 44.30
CA TYR A 15 3.68 -10.33 44.42
C TYR A 15 5.07 -9.88 43.93
N ARG A 16 5.14 -8.98 42.96
CA ARG A 16 6.40 -8.41 42.48
C ARG A 16 7.04 -7.45 43.49
N TRP A 17 6.25 -6.58 44.11
CA TRP A 17 6.77 -5.53 45.02
C TRP A 17 6.89 -6.00 46.47
N LEU A 18 5.93 -6.81 46.94
CA LEU A 18 5.91 -7.37 48.29
C LEU A 18 6.54 -8.76 48.37
N GLY A 19 7.07 -9.30 47.25
CA GLY A 19 7.64 -10.64 47.20
C GLY A 19 8.69 -10.91 48.28
N ARG A 20 9.54 -9.91 48.60
CA ARG A 20 10.54 -10.02 49.67
C ARG A 20 9.93 -10.29 51.06
N TYR A 21 8.72 -9.79 51.30
CA TYR A 21 8.00 -9.98 52.56
C TYR A 21 7.03 -11.17 52.48
N ALA A 22 6.48 -11.46 51.30
CA ALA A 22 5.53 -12.54 51.08
C ALA A 22 6.20 -13.93 51.01
N MET A 23 7.43 -14.02 50.51
CA MET A 23 8.19 -15.28 50.43
C MET A 23 8.35 -16.00 51.78
N PRO A 24 8.81 -15.34 52.87
CA PRO A 24 8.93 -16.01 54.17
C PRO A 24 7.57 -16.37 54.79
N VAL A 25 6.53 -15.58 54.53
CA VAL A 25 5.18 -15.81 55.08
C VAL A 25 4.45 -16.95 54.36
N LEU A 26 4.50 -16.97 53.03
CA LEU A 26 3.82 -17.97 52.19
C LEU A 26 4.65 -19.24 51.97
N ARG A 27 5.92 -19.25 52.39
CA ARG A 27 6.89 -20.34 52.18
C ARG A 27 7.04 -20.76 50.72
N LEU A 28 6.89 -19.80 49.80
CA LEU A 28 6.99 -20.03 48.36
C LEU A 28 8.38 -19.70 47.84
N GLY A 29 8.86 -20.52 46.89
CA GLY A 29 10.07 -20.22 46.11
C GLY A 29 9.86 -19.04 45.16
N GLN A 30 10.96 -18.39 44.76
CA GLN A 30 10.90 -17.26 43.81
C GLN A 30 10.28 -17.64 42.46
N ALA A 31 10.53 -18.87 41.99
CA ALA A 31 9.95 -19.40 40.77
C ALA A 31 8.42 -19.59 40.89
N GLU A 32 7.95 -20.09 42.02
CA GLU A 32 6.52 -20.32 42.30
C GLU A 32 5.76 -19.01 42.41
N LEU A 33 6.31 -18.03 43.15
CA LEU A 33 5.73 -16.70 43.27
C LEU A 33 5.58 -16.01 41.90
N THR A 34 6.59 -16.17 41.04
CA THR A 34 6.58 -15.62 39.67
C THR A 34 5.53 -16.34 38.80
N ALA A 35 5.40 -17.66 38.93
CA ALA A 35 4.37 -18.42 38.21
C ALA A 35 2.95 -17.98 38.62
N ILE A 36 2.72 -17.80 39.92
CA ILE A 36 1.44 -17.33 40.45
C ILE A 36 1.12 -15.91 39.93
N ALA A 37 2.09 -14.99 39.95
CA ALA A 37 1.91 -13.64 39.43
C ALA A 37 1.54 -13.64 37.93
N ARG A 38 2.18 -14.51 37.14
CA ARG A 38 1.88 -14.67 35.70
C ARG A 38 0.51 -15.26 35.44
N LEU A 39 0.07 -16.23 36.24
CA LEU A 39 -1.28 -16.79 36.15
C LEU A 39 -2.34 -15.73 36.46
N HIS A 40 -2.13 -14.90 37.48
CA HIS A 40 -3.04 -13.79 37.80
C HIS A 40 -3.05 -12.73 36.69
N TRP A 41 -1.89 -12.40 36.11
CA TRP A 41 -1.85 -11.52 34.94
C TRP A 41 -2.62 -12.09 33.75
N LEU A 42 -2.44 -13.38 33.45
CA LEU A 42 -3.14 -14.07 32.35
C LEU A 42 -4.64 -14.11 32.59
N ALA A 43 -5.08 -14.42 33.81
CA ALA A 43 -6.47 -14.39 34.20
C ALA A 43 -7.06 -12.97 34.07
N GLY A 44 -6.33 -11.95 34.55
CA GLY A 44 -6.73 -10.55 34.41
C GLY A 44 -6.91 -10.13 32.95
N MET A 45 -5.95 -10.48 32.08
CA MET A 45 -6.01 -10.21 30.65
C MET A 45 -7.15 -10.97 29.97
N GLY A 46 -7.36 -12.24 30.33
CA GLY A 46 -8.45 -13.07 29.84
C GLY A 46 -9.82 -12.51 30.21
N PHE A 47 -10.00 -12.09 31.48
CA PHE A 47 -11.23 -11.45 31.92
C PHE A 47 -11.47 -10.10 31.23
N MET A 48 -10.42 -9.33 30.95
CA MET A 48 -10.56 -8.07 30.21
C MET A 48 -10.95 -8.29 28.76
N PHE A 49 -10.33 -9.26 28.10
CA PHE A 49 -10.70 -9.63 26.73
C PHE A 49 -12.15 -10.13 26.67
N PHE A 50 -12.54 -10.99 27.62
CA PHE A 50 -13.90 -11.51 27.70
C PHE A 50 -14.92 -10.41 28.00
N ALA A 51 -14.62 -9.47 28.91
CA ALA A 51 -15.46 -8.31 29.17
C ALA A 51 -15.65 -7.45 27.92
N PHE A 52 -14.55 -7.16 27.21
CA PHE A 52 -14.58 -6.39 25.98
C PHE A 52 -15.38 -7.09 24.87
N TRP A 53 -15.27 -8.42 24.76
CA TRP A 53 -16.03 -9.21 23.79
C TRP A 53 -17.53 -9.25 24.12
N LEU A 54 -17.90 -9.45 25.38
CA LEU A 54 -19.31 -9.46 25.83
C LEU A 54 -20.01 -8.13 25.59
N GLU A 55 -19.29 -7.02 25.72
CA GLU A 55 -19.81 -5.68 25.42
C GLU A 55 -19.81 -5.38 23.92
N SER A 56 -19.66 -6.39 23.05
CA SER A 56 -19.54 -6.23 21.59
C SER A 56 -18.48 -5.19 21.22
N PHE A 57 -17.33 -5.24 21.91
CA PHE A 57 -16.22 -4.30 21.75
C PHE A 57 -16.60 -2.86 22.15
N GLY A 58 -17.46 -2.76 23.15
CA GLY A 58 -17.90 -1.52 23.79
C GLY A 58 -16.82 -0.83 24.62
N GLN A 59 -17.22 0.27 25.25
CA GLN A 59 -16.33 1.09 26.06
C GLN A 59 -16.16 0.50 27.46
N LEU A 60 -14.92 0.17 27.82
CA LEU A 60 -14.59 -0.24 29.18
C LEU A 60 -14.88 0.89 30.18
N SER A 61 -15.36 0.52 31.36
CA SER A 61 -15.41 1.44 32.51
C SER A 61 -14.04 2.06 32.80
N GLY A 62 -14.00 3.26 33.39
CA GLY A 62 -12.74 3.93 33.75
C GLY A 62 -11.81 3.05 34.62
N LEU A 63 -12.38 2.27 35.54
CA LEU A 63 -11.64 1.28 36.32
C LEU A 63 -11.06 0.16 35.46
N GLY A 64 -11.81 -0.33 34.47
CA GLY A 64 -11.33 -1.32 33.50
C GLY A 64 -10.18 -0.78 32.65
N ILE A 65 -10.26 0.47 32.20
CA ILE A 65 -9.18 1.13 31.46
C ILE A 65 -7.91 1.22 32.31
N GLY A 66 -8.05 1.66 33.57
CA GLY A 66 -6.93 1.71 34.52
C GLY A 66 -6.33 0.34 34.78
N ALA A 67 -7.16 -0.70 34.96
CA ALA A 67 -6.70 -2.07 35.14
C ALA A 67 -5.93 -2.59 33.91
N MET A 68 -6.43 -2.35 32.69
CA MET A 68 -5.74 -2.70 31.44
C MET A 68 -4.38 -2.00 31.34
N ALA A 69 -4.33 -0.71 31.67
CA ALA A 69 -3.09 0.06 31.67
C ALA A 69 -2.07 -0.54 32.64
N LEU A 70 -2.48 -0.89 33.87
CA LEU A 70 -1.61 -1.50 34.87
C LEU A 70 -1.11 -2.90 34.45
N LEU A 71 -1.97 -3.73 33.86
CA LEU A 71 -1.56 -5.02 33.28
C LEU A 71 -0.55 -4.82 32.14
N GLY A 72 -0.77 -3.81 31.30
CA GLY A 72 0.15 -3.42 30.23
C GLY A 72 1.51 -2.98 30.76
N ILE A 73 1.54 -2.07 31.74
CA ILE A 73 2.77 -1.60 32.41
C ILE A 73 3.52 -2.77 33.02
N TYR A 74 2.83 -3.65 33.76
CA TYR A 74 3.44 -4.84 34.36
C TYR A 74 4.13 -5.70 33.30
N ALA A 75 3.44 -5.99 32.19
CA ALA A 75 3.99 -6.80 31.11
C ALA A 75 5.15 -6.10 30.40
N THR A 76 5.10 -4.79 30.16
CA THR A 76 6.23 -4.03 29.59
C THR A 76 7.45 -4.04 30.51
N LEU A 77 7.26 -4.01 31.83
CA LEU A 77 8.35 -4.13 32.80
C LEU A 77 8.96 -5.54 32.85
N GLU A 78 8.12 -6.59 32.80
CA GLU A 78 8.60 -7.98 32.60
C GLU A 78 9.32 -8.17 31.26
N GLY A 79 8.92 -7.39 30.25
CA GLY A 79 9.48 -7.34 28.90
C GLY A 79 10.99 -7.11 28.83
N ARG A 80 11.59 -6.50 29.86
CA ARG A 80 13.06 -6.35 29.96
C ARG A 80 13.80 -7.68 30.09
N SER A 81 13.15 -8.68 30.66
CA SER A 81 13.73 -10.02 30.85
C SER A 81 13.38 -10.99 29.73
N ARG A 82 12.20 -10.82 29.10
CA ARG A 82 11.66 -11.72 28.07
C ARG A 82 10.91 -10.94 27.01
N GLU A 83 11.29 -11.12 25.76
CA GLU A 83 10.75 -10.36 24.62
C GLU A 83 9.22 -10.46 24.48
N GLU A 84 8.64 -11.64 24.70
CA GLU A 84 7.19 -11.93 24.58
C GLU A 84 6.32 -11.00 25.43
N TRP A 85 6.79 -10.68 26.64
CA TRP A 85 6.08 -9.80 27.56
C TRP A 85 6.04 -8.34 27.07
N THR A 86 7.01 -7.95 26.25
CA THR A 86 7.02 -6.63 25.62
C THR A 86 5.86 -6.50 24.62
N TYR A 87 5.60 -7.53 23.78
CA TYR A 87 4.45 -7.51 22.87
C TYR A 87 3.11 -7.44 23.62
N ALA A 88 2.96 -8.24 24.67
CA ALA A 88 1.77 -8.23 25.51
C ALA A 88 1.56 -6.86 26.19
N GLY A 89 2.63 -6.27 26.73
CA GLY A 89 2.60 -4.98 27.40
C GLY A 89 2.24 -3.83 26.46
N ILE A 90 2.89 -3.75 25.30
CA ILE A 90 2.58 -2.71 24.30
C ILE A 90 1.13 -2.84 23.83
N THR A 91 0.68 -4.07 23.55
CA THR A 91 -0.71 -4.31 23.13
C THR A 91 -1.71 -3.88 24.19
N GLY A 92 -1.50 -4.28 25.46
CA GLY A 92 -2.35 -3.87 26.57
C GLY A 92 -2.40 -2.35 26.76
N LEU A 93 -1.25 -1.68 26.67
CA LEU A 93 -1.15 -0.22 26.75
C LEU A 93 -1.87 0.47 25.60
N THR A 94 -1.70 0.00 24.36
CA THR A 94 -2.41 0.57 23.20
C THR A 94 -3.91 0.39 23.31
N VAL A 95 -4.40 -0.76 23.78
CA VAL A 95 -5.83 -0.98 24.01
C VAL A 95 -6.35 -0.06 25.13
N ALA A 96 -5.61 0.08 26.23
CA ALA A 96 -5.97 0.99 27.30
C ALA A 96 -6.05 2.45 26.81
N ILE A 97 -5.05 2.91 26.05
CA ILE A 97 -5.03 4.25 25.46
C ILE A 97 -6.19 4.43 24.48
N ALA A 98 -6.44 3.45 23.60
CA ALA A 98 -7.55 3.52 22.64
C ALA A 98 -8.90 3.62 23.35
N GLN A 99 -9.10 2.89 24.45
CA GLN A 99 -10.32 2.94 25.25
C GLN A 99 -10.45 4.23 26.06
N ALA A 100 -9.34 4.76 26.59
CA ALA A 100 -9.32 6.08 27.20
C ALA A 100 -9.69 7.18 26.19
N LEU A 101 -9.07 7.15 25.01
CA LEU A 101 -9.39 8.10 23.94
C LEU A 101 -10.85 7.96 23.50
N ASN A 102 -11.37 6.74 23.39
CA ASN A 102 -12.79 6.52 23.08
C ASN A 102 -13.73 7.10 24.14
N ALA A 103 -13.31 7.11 25.41
CA ALA A 103 -14.10 7.64 26.51
C ALA A 103 -14.17 9.17 26.54
N PHE A 104 -13.08 9.84 26.15
CA PHE A 104 -12.92 11.29 26.35
C PHE A 104 -12.93 12.11 25.05
N VAL A 105 -12.69 11.48 23.90
CA VAL A 105 -12.55 12.17 22.60
C VAL A 105 -13.75 11.85 21.71
N PRO A 106 -14.37 12.86 21.07
CA PRO A 106 -15.47 12.64 20.15
C PRO A 106 -15.10 11.64 19.03
N THR A 107 -16.04 10.75 18.70
CA THR A 107 -15.86 9.71 17.67
C THR A 107 -15.44 10.29 16.33
N SER A 108 -15.95 11.45 15.94
CA SER A 108 -15.57 12.15 14.71
C SER A 108 -14.07 12.46 14.68
N VAL A 109 -13.52 12.99 15.78
CA VAL A 109 -12.09 13.29 15.88
C VAL A 109 -11.26 12.01 15.79
N LEU A 110 -11.70 10.92 16.42
CA LEU A 110 -11.00 9.63 16.37
C LEU A 110 -10.99 9.01 14.97
N VAL A 111 -12.07 9.12 14.21
CA VAL A 111 -12.14 8.63 12.81
C VAL A 111 -11.17 9.41 11.92
N TRP A 112 -11.02 10.72 12.17
CA TRP A 112 -10.14 11.58 11.36
C TRP A 112 -8.67 11.46 11.74
N TRP A 113 -8.38 11.44 13.04
CA TRP A 113 -7.02 11.59 13.55
C TRP A 113 -6.46 10.33 14.23
N GLY A 114 -7.25 9.28 14.41
CA GLY A 114 -6.81 8.05 15.07
C GLY A 114 -5.63 7.39 14.35
N ALA A 115 -5.75 7.11 13.05
CA ALA A 115 -4.66 6.50 12.28
C ALA A 115 -3.47 7.45 12.03
N PRO A 116 -3.66 8.77 11.77
CA PRO A 116 -2.56 9.73 11.76
C PRO A 116 -1.79 9.81 13.10
N ALA A 117 -2.50 9.84 14.22
CA ALA A 117 -1.87 9.81 15.55
C ALA A 117 -1.10 8.51 15.76
N ALA A 118 -1.64 7.38 15.29
CA ALA A 118 -0.97 6.08 15.28
C ALA A 118 0.35 6.12 14.47
N CYS A 119 0.40 6.84 13.35
CA CYS A 119 1.63 7.04 12.58
C CYS A 119 2.67 7.83 13.39
N GLY A 120 2.25 8.88 14.10
CA GLY A 120 3.13 9.66 14.97
C GLY A 120 3.71 8.81 16.11
N ILE A 121 2.85 8.10 16.83
CA ILE A 121 3.25 7.17 17.90
C ILE A 121 4.15 6.07 17.32
N GLY A 122 3.76 5.45 16.22
CA GLY A 122 4.54 4.42 15.52
C GLY A 122 5.94 4.92 15.15
N SER A 123 6.05 6.15 14.62
CA SER A 123 7.35 6.75 14.29
C SER A 123 8.24 6.87 15.54
N LEU A 124 7.69 7.38 16.64
CA LEU A 124 8.41 7.51 17.91
C LEU A 124 8.86 6.15 18.46
N LEU A 125 7.99 5.13 18.37
CA LEU A 125 8.32 3.77 18.81
C LEU A 125 9.37 3.11 17.90
N TYR A 126 9.37 3.41 16.59
CA TYR A 126 10.28 2.78 15.63
C TYR A 126 11.72 3.29 15.75
N PHE A 127 11.90 4.61 15.84
CA PHE A 127 13.23 5.25 15.79
C PHE A 127 13.94 5.32 17.14
N ARG A 128 13.26 5.04 18.24
CA ARG A 128 13.87 5.10 19.57
C ARG A 128 14.81 3.93 19.83
N ASP A 129 15.92 4.21 20.51
CA ASP A 129 16.93 3.23 20.88
C ASP A 129 16.54 2.53 22.20
N TRP A 130 15.66 1.54 22.10
CA TRP A 130 15.11 0.79 23.23
C TRP A 130 16.15 -0.06 23.98
N GLU A 131 17.24 -0.43 23.31
CA GLU A 131 18.33 -1.21 23.90
C GLU A 131 19.03 -0.44 25.01
N ARG A 132 19.24 0.88 24.85
CA ARG A 132 19.77 1.75 25.92
C ARG A 132 18.89 1.80 27.16
N TRP A 133 17.61 1.45 27.02
CA TRP A 133 16.61 1.50 28.08
C TRP A 133 16.35 0.11 28.70
N GLY A 134 17.12 -0.91 28.27
CA GLY A 134 17.04 -2.27 28.77
C GLY A 134 15.94 -3.13 28.15
N TRP A 135 15.35 -2.71 27.02
CA TRP A 135 14.39 -3.50 26.25
C TRP A 135 15.00 -3.95 24.92
N SER A 136 14.56 -5.09 24.39
CA SER A 136 14.91 -5.48 23.02
C SER A 136 14.24 -4.57 21.99
N SER A 137 14.94 -4.17 20.93
CA SER A 137 14.38 -3.25 19.91
C SER A 137 13.32 -3.90 19.01
N ARG A 138 13.33 -5.24 18.89
CA ARG A 138 12.53 -5.97 17.89
C ARG A 138 11.01 -5.85 18.11
N PRO A 139 10.44 -6.00 19.33
CA PRO A 139 9.01 -5.84 19.56
C PRO A 139 8.50 -4.45 19.29
N TRP A 140 9.24 -3.43 19.73
CA TRP A 140 8.86 -2.03 19.56
C TRP A 140 8.82 -1.65 18.08
N ARG A 141 9.84 -2.04 17.30
CA ARG A 141 9.86 -1.80 15.85
C ARG A 141 8.77 -2.60 15.13
N GLY A 142 8.56 -3.87 15.50
CA GLY A 142 7.49 -4.69 14.94
C GLY A 142 6.12 -4.07 15.18
N TYR A 143 5.82 -3.74 16.43
CA TYR A 143 4.56 -3.11 16.82
C TYR A 143 4.36 -1.75 16.14
N ALA A 144 5.40 -0.92 16.10
CA ALA A 144 5.38 0.38 15.42
C ALA A 144 4.99 0.27 13.93
N THR A 145 5.40 -0.80 13.24
CA THR A 145 5.03 -1.01 11.83
C THR A 145 3.58 -1.45 11.65
N VAL A 146 3.00 -2.16 12.61
CA VAL A 146 1.63 -2.71 12.52
C VAL A 146 0.60 -1.74 13.10
N LEU A 147 0.99 -0.87 14.03
CA LEU A 147 0.07 0.01 14.76
C LEU A 147 -0.79 0.90 13.83
N PRO A 148 -0.25 1.62 12.82
CA PRO A 148 -1.06 2.50 11.99
C PRO A 148 -2.11 1.76 11.15
N ILE A 149 -1.71 0.65 10.52
CA ILE A 149 -2.65 -0.17 9.75
C ILE A 149 -3.68 -0.85 10.65
N GLY A 150 -3.28 -1.30 11.85
CA GLY A 150 -4.19 -1.90 12.82
C GLY A 150 -5.29 -0.94 13.25
N ILE A 151 -4.95 0.31 13.56
CA ILE A 151 -5.94 1.35 13.92
C ILE A 151 -6.81 1.73 12.72
N LEU A 152 -6.23 1.86 11.52
CA LEU A 152 -6.99 2.13 10.30
C LEU A 152 -8.03 1.03 10.00
N LEU A 153 -7.62 -0.24 10.10
CA LEU A 153 -8.51 -1.38 9.91
C LEU A 153 -9.57 -1.47 11.00
N PHE A 154 -9.23 -1.18 12.25
CA PHE A 154 -10.20 -1.13 13.34
C PHE A 154 -11.29 -0.07 13.09
N ILE A 155 -10.91 1.14 12.66
CA ILE A 155 -11.86 2.19 12.31
C ILE A 155 -12.76 1.74 11.13
N THR A 156 -12.16 1.14 10.10
CA THR A 156 -12.89 0.80 8.88
C THR A 156 -13.83 -0.38 9.07
N LEU A 157 -13.32 -1.49 9.61
CA LEU A 157 -14.04 -2.76 9.70
C LEU A 157 -14.92 -2.83 10.94
N TRP A 158 -14.45 -2.30 12.07
CA TRP A 158 -15.13 -2.49 13.35
C TRP A 158 -16.10 -1.36 13.68
N ARG A 159 -15.76 -0.13 13.32
CA ARG A 159 -16.68 1.02 13.50
C ARG A 159 -17.57 1.28 12.30
N PHE A 160 -17.42 0.49 11.23
CA PHE A 160 -18.11 0.69 9.95
C PHE A 160 -18.00 2.15 9.46
N ALA A 161 -16.89 2.81 9.77
CA ALA A 161 -16.65 4.21 9.45
C ALA A 161 -15.73 4.32 8.24
N SER A 162 -16.12 5.12 7.26
CA SER A 162 -15.26 5.40 6.10
C SER A 162 -14.12 6.33 6.52
N PRO A 163 -12.84 5.88 6.47
CA PRO A 163 -11.72 6.72 6.86
C PRO A 163 -11.58 7.90 5.88
N PRO A 164 -11.25 9.11 6.34
CA PRO A 164 -11.07 10.24 5.44
C PRO A 164 -9.83 10.03 4.57
N VAL A 165 -9.86 10.61 3.37
CA VAL A 165 -8.78 10.53 2.37
C VAL A 165 -7.44 10.95 2.97
N VAL A 166 -7.43 12.03 3.77
CA VAL A 166 -6.22 12.54 4.44
C VAL A 166 -5.60 11.49 5.35
N SER A 167 -6.40 10.71 6.08
CA SER A 167 -5.92 9.64 6.94
C SER A 167 -5.23 8.53 6.13
N LEU A 168 -5.85 8.10 5.03
CA LEU A 168 -5.26 7.11 4.11
C LEU A 168 -3.92 7.59 3.54
N LEU A 169 -3.84 8.86 3.13
CA LEU A 169 -2.62 9.43 2.57
C LEU A 169 -1.50 9.58 3.61
N ILE A 170 -1.83 9.97 4.85
CA ILE A 170 -0.83 10.05 5.93
C ILE A 170 -0.28 8.65 6.25
N VAL A 171 -1.15 7.64 6.37
CA VAL A 171 -0.72 6.25 6.63
C VAL A 171 0.09 5.70 5.45
N ALA A 172 -0.32 6.00 4.21
CA ALA A 172 0.48 5.67 3.02
C ALA A 172 1.86 6.32 3.08
N GLY A 173 1.93 7.63 3.35
CA GLY A 173 3.17 8.38 3.49
C GLY A 173 4.08 7.84 4.60
N PHE A 174 3.51 7.40 5.73
CA PHE A 174 4.25 6.73 6.79
C PHE A 174 4.91 5.43 6.30
N TYR A 175 4.17 4.57 5.59
CA TYR A 175 4.73 3.33 5.04
C TYR A 175 5.74 3.57 3.92
N ALA A 176 5.52 4.58 3.08
CA ALA A 176 6.53 5.02 2.11
C ALA A 176 7.82 5.44 2.83
N GLY A 177 7.72 6.33 3.82
CA GLY A 177 8.86 6.79 4.61
C GLY A 177 9.64 5.63 5.27
N LEU A 178 8.92 4.67 5.87
CA LEU A 178 9.54 3.46 6.41
C LEU A 178 10.19 2.58 5.35
N ALA A 179 9.57 2.44 4.17
CA ALA A 179 10.15 1.68 3.06
C ALA A 179 11.49 2.29 2.62
N LEU A 180 11.56 3.62 2.50
CA LEU A 180 12.79 4.35 2.17
C LEU A 180 13.83 4.22 3.28
N SER A 181 13.49 4.50 4.54
CA SER A 181 14.45 4.50 5.66
C SER A 181 15.00 3.12 5.97
N SER A 182 14.16 2.08 5.85
CA SER A 182 14.50 0.71 6.24
C SER A 182 15.03 -0.14 5.08
N ARG A 183 15.05 0.41 3.85
CA ARG A 183 15.31 -0.31 2.60
C ARG A 183 14.44 -1.57 2.42
N ARG A 184 13.22 -1.55 2.97
CA ARG A 184 12.27 -2.67 2.91
C ARG A 184 11.21 -2.39 1.86
N ILE A 185 11.48 -2.81 0.64
CA ILE A 185 10.60 -2.60 -0.53
C ILE A 185 9.17 -3.10 -0.28
N ARG A 186 8.98 -4.20 0.45
CA ARG A 186 7.65 -4.77 0.72
C ARG A 186 6.68 -3.79 1.42
N LEU A 187 7.19 -2.82 2.18
CA LEU A 187 6.35 -1.78 2.81
C LEU A 187 5.80 -0.78 1.79
N SER A 188 6.49 -0.59 0.65
CA SER A 188 6.01 0.26 -0.43
C SER A 188 4.73 -0.29 -1.08
N TYR A 189 4.49 -1.61 -1.02
CA TYR A 189 3.27 -2.23 -1.55
C TYR A 189 2.05 -1.83 -0.72
N LEU A 190 2.21 -1.79 0.61
CA LEU A 190 1.17 -1.32 1.51
C LEU A 190 0.90 0.17 1.31
N SER A 191 1.96 0.99 1.17
CA SER A 191 1.81 2.41 0.82
C SER A 191 1.04 2.60 -0.49
N LEU A 192 1.38 1.84 -1.52
CA LEU A 192 0.74 1.93 -2.84
C LEU A 192 -0.73 1.50 -2.77
N PHE A 193 -1.02 0.42 -2.05
CA PHE A 193 -2.40 -0.03 -1.82
C PHE A 193 -3.24 1.06 -1.13
N LEU A 194 -2.72 1.68 -0.07
CA LEU A 194 -3.41 2.74 0.66
C LEU A 194 -3.60 4.01 -0.19
N ALA A 195 -2.61 4.37 -1.00
CA ALA A 195 -2.71 5.48 -1.94
C ALA A 195 -3.79 5.20 -3.00
N ASN A 196 -3.83 4.00 -3.56
CA ASN A 196 -4.87 3.59 -4.52
C ASN A 196 -6.26 3.62 -3.91
N TRP A 197 -6.39 3.18 -2.66
CA TRP A 197 -7.65 3.27 -1.93
C TRP A 197 -8.07 4.73 -1.70
N ALA A 198 -7.13 5.62 -1.34
CA ALA A 198 -7.40 7.05 -1.20
C ALA A 198 -7.89 7.67 -2.52
N ILE A 199 -7.25 7.35 -3.64
CA ILE A 199 -7.64 7.83 -4.97
C ILE A 199 -9.01 7.28 -5.39
N ALA A 200 -9.26 5.98 -5.18
CA ALA A 200 -10.56 5.38 -5.46
C ALA A 200 -11.69 6.04 -4.65
N LYS A 201 -11.40 6.40 -3.39
CA LYS A 201 -12.34 7.16 -2.55
C LYS A 201 -12.59 8.56 -3.11
N ILE A 202 -11.55 9.29 -3.52
CA ILE A 202 -11.71 10.60 -4.17
C ILE A 202 -12.61 10.50 -5.41
N PHE A 203 -12.40 9.48 -6.26
CA PHE A 203 -13.23 9.28 -7.45
C PHE A 203 -14.69 9.00 -7.11
N ASN A 204 -14.93 8.12 -6.12
CA ASN A 204 -16.29 7.80 -5.69
C ASN A 204 -17.00 9.02 -5.08
N ASP A 205 -16.31 9.75 -4.19
CA ASP A 205 -16.85 10.96 -3.53
C ASP A 205 -17.11 12.09 -4.55
N SER A 206 -16.34 12.15 -5.64
CA SER A 206 -16.51 13.14 -6.72
C SER A 206 -17.52 12.71 -7.80
N GLY A 207 -18.14 11.53 -7.67
CA GLY A 207 -19.07 11.00 -8.67
C GLY A 207 -18.41 10.56 -9.99
N ILE A 208 -17.09 10.37 -10.02
CA ILE A 208 -16.36 9.90 -11.21
C ILE A 208 -16.55 8.38 -11.33
N GLN A 209 -17.57 7.98 -12.08
CA GLN A 209 -17.91 6.56 -12.31
C GLN A 209 -17.20 5.97 -13.55
N GLU A 210 -16.49 6.79 -14.32
CA GLU A 210 -15.79 6.36 -15.53
C GLU A 210 -14.62 5.41 -15.19
N PRO A 211 -14.71 4.10 -15.54
CA PRO A 211 -13.74 3.08 -15.12
C PRO A 211 -12.33 3.28 -15.71
N LEU A 212 -12.16 4.23 -16.64
CA LEU A 212 -10.86 4.61 -17.19
C LEU A 212 -9.91 5.08 -16.08
N TRP A 213 -10.39 5.90 -15.15
CA TRP A 213 -9.53 6.51 -14.13
C TRP A 213 -9.04 5.47 -13.11
N GLN A 214 -9.92 4.56 -12.71
CA GLN A 214 -9.57 3.43 -11.84
C GLN A 214 -8.56 2.52 -12.54
N LEU A 215 -8.77 2.20 -13.82
CA LEU A 215 -7.82 1.41 -14.59
C LEU A 215 -6.47 2.12 -14.75
N ALA A 216 -6.46 3.44 -14.97
CA ALA A 216 -5.23 4.23 -15.08
C ALA A 216 -4.39 4.13 -13.79
N VAL A 217 -5.03 4.30 -12.63
CA VAL A 217 -4.38 4.17 -11.32
C VAL A 217 -3.81 2.76 -11.11
N LEU A 218 -4.58 1.72 -11.48
CA LEU A 218 -4.13 0.33 -11.40
C LEU A 218 -2.94 0.05 -12.34
N CYS A 219 -2.99 0.52 -13.58
CA CYS A 219 -1.91 0.34 -14.55
C CYS A 219 -0.64 1.08 -14.12
N LEU A 220 -0.74 2.32 -13.63
CA LEU A 220 0.40 3.06 -13.09
C LEU A 220 1.02 2.38 -11.87
N SER A 221 0.17 1.88 -10.96
CA SER A 221 0.61 1.09 -9.81
C SER A 221 1.31 -0.20 -10.23
N GLY A 222 0.77 -0.90 -11.24
CA GLY A 222 1.38 -2.10 -11.80
C GLY A 222 2.75 -1.81 -12.40
N LEU A 223 2.90 -0.72 -13.16
CA LEU A 223 4.19 -0.31 -13.71
C LEU A 223 5.23 -0.01 -12.62
N TYR A 224 4.81 0.68 -11.55
CA TYR A 224 5.67 0.89 -10.39
C TYR A 224 6.12 -0.43 -9.75
N LEU A 225 5.19 -1.38 -9.53
CA LEU A 225 5.52 -2.68 -8.95
C LEU A 225 6.51 -3.46 -9.84
N ILE A 226 6.31 -3.47 -11.15
CA ILE A 226 7.22 -4.15 -12.10
C ILE A 226 8.65 -3.58 -12.00
N GLN A 227 8.80 -2.28 -11.70
CA GLN A 227 10.11 -1.64 -11.59
C GLN A 227 10.78 -1.86 -10.22
N VAL A 228 9.99 -1.97 -9.17
CA VAL A 228 10.48 -2.01 -7.79
C VAL A 228 10.64 -3.44 -7.25
N GLU A 229 9.88 -4.40 -7.78
CA GLU A 229 9.87 -5.80 -7.32
C GLU A 229 11.24 -6.50 -7.46
N PRO A 230 11.84 -7.00 -6.36
CA PRO A 230 13.17 -7.62 -6.39
C PRO A 230 13.26 -8.86 -7.28
N SER A 231 12.21 -9.69 -7.31
CA SER A 231 12.17 -10.92 -8.10
C SER A 231 12.21 -10.65 -9.61
N LEU A 232 11.75 -9.47 -10.04
CA LEU A 232 11.73 -9.04 -11.43
C LEU A 232 12.98 -8.25 -11.84
N ARG A 233 13.96 -8.01 -10.95
CA ARG A 233 15.18 -7.25 -11.29
C ARG A 233 16.29 -8.10 -11.90
N SER A 234 16.19 -9.42 -11.84
CA SER A 234 17.22 -10.29 -12.42
C SER A 234 17.29 -10.12 -13.95
N PRO A 235 18.48 -10.33 -14.56
CA PRO A 235 18.60 -10.41 -16.01
C PRO A 235 17.67 -11.47 -16.62
N ASP A 236 17.46 -12.58 -15.91
CA ASP A 236 16.63 -13.71 -16.36
C ASP A 236 15.13 -13.38 -16.44
N SER A 237 14.66 -12.33 -15.75
CA SER A 237 13.25 -11.92 -15.75
C SER A 237 12.93 -10.78 -16.74
N ARG A 238 13.86 -10.49 -17.67
CA ARG A 238 13.70 -9.48 -18.72
C ARG A 238 12.40 -9.64 -19.51
N ASP A 239 12.14 -10.85 -19.99
CA ASP A 239 10.95 -11.13 -20.80
C ASP A 239 9.68 -10.96 -19.99
N THR A 240 9.67 -11.42 -18.73
CA THR A 240 8.52 -11.25 -17.82
C THR A 240 8.22 -9.77 -17.58
N ARG A 241 9.25 -8.95 -17.32
CA ARG A 241 9.07 -7.49 -17.17
C ARG A 241 8.50 -6.86 -18.43
N HIS A 242 9.02 -7.24 -19.60
CA HIS A 242 8.56 -6.72 -20.87
C HIS A 242 7.08 -7.01 -21.08
N TRP A 243 6.66 -8.27 -20.92
CA TRP A 243 5.27 -8.67 -21.09
C TRP A 243 4.33 -8.04 -20.07
N LEU A 244 4.73 -7.92 -18.81
CA LEU A 244 3.93 -7.24 -17.79
C LEU A 244 3.75 -5.74 -18.08
N ARG A 245 4.79 -5.05 -18.57
CA ARG A 245 4.67 -3.65 -19.02
C ARG A 245 3.79 -3.52 -20.25
N CYS A 246 3.95 -4.42 -21.22
CA CYS A 246 3.08 -4.49 -22.40
C CYS A 246 1.61 -4.69 -22.00
N LEU A 247 1.33 -5.56 -21.04
CA LEU A 247 -0.01 -5.78 -20.53
C LEU A 247 -0.57 -4.54 -19.82
N ALA A 248 0.19 -3.94 -18.89
CA ALA A 248 -0.27 -2.78 -18.13
C ALA A 248 -0.57 -1.58 -19.05
N VAL A 249 0.35 -1.25 -19.96
CA VAL A 249 0.18 -0.13 -20.90
C VAL A 249 -0.83 -0.49 -21.97
N GLY A 250 -0.83 -1.73 -22.46
CA GLY A 250 -1.77 -2.23 -23.45
C GLY A 250 -3.22 -2.19 -22.98
N LEU A 251 -3.50 -2.60 -21.73
CA LEU A 251 -4.84 -2.51 -21.14
C LEU A 251 -5.31 -1.05 -21.02
N PHE A 252 -4.43 -0.15 -20.61
CA PHE A 252 -4.74 1.28 -20.55
C PHE A 252 -5.03 1.85 -21.94
N CYS A 253 -4.14 1.61 -22.92
CA CYS A 253 -4.30 2.03 -24.31
C CYS A 253 -5.55 1.46 -24.97
N PHE A 254 -5.87 0.18 -24.70
CA PHE A 254 -7.07 -0.46 -25.19
C PHE A 254 -8.33 0.23 -24.63
N ARG A 255 -8.37 0.49 -23.32
CA ARG A 255 -9.53 1.13 -22.68
C ARG A 255 -9.76 2.54 -23.19
N ILE A 256 -8.72 3.38 -23.23
CA ILE A 256 -8.86 4.75 -23.72
C ILE A 256 -9.27 4.76 -25.20
N SER A 257 -8.76 3.80 -25.99
CA SER A 257 -9.13 3.63 -27.39
C SER A 257 -10.59 3.25 -27.58
N TRP A 258 -11.09 2.35 -26.73
CA TRP A 258 -12.50 1.95 -26.75
C TRP A 258 -13.42 3.10 -26.37
N SER A 259 -13.11 3.80 -25.26
CA SER A 259 -13.95 4.87 -24.71
C SER A 259 -13.98 6.13 -25.59
N PHE A 260 -12.84 6.56 -26.15
CA PHE A 260 -12.71 7.86 -26.81
C PHE A 260 -12.32 7.79 -28.28
N GLY A 261 -11.91 6.63 -28.80
CA GLY A 261 -11.41 6.53 -30.18
C GLY A 261 -12.48 6.59 -31.27
N GLY A 262 -13.77 6.63 -30.92
CA GLY A 262 -14.87 6.63 -31.90
C GLY A 262 -15.17 8.01 -32.48
N GLU A 263 -14.83 9.06 -31.75
CA GLU A 263 -15.05 10.43 -32.16
C GLU A 263 -13.78 11.02 -32.77
N PHE A 264 -13.93 12.04 -33.63
CA PHE A 264 -12.80 12.61 -34.36
C PHE A 264 -11.79 13.31 -33.43
N VAL A 265 -12.24 14.30 -32.65
CA VAL A 265 -11.35 15.09 -31.78
C VAL A 265 -10.77 14.24 -30.63
N PRO A 266 -11.58 13.52 -29.82
CA PRO A 266 -11.04 12.66 -28.76
C PRO A 266 -10.19 11.51 -29.30
N GLY A 267 -10.50 10.98 -30.48
CA GLY A 267 -9.70 9.94 -31.12
C GLY A 267 -8.32 10.40 -31.59
N LEU A 268 -8.20 11.66 -32.07
CA LEU A 268 -6.91 12.28 -32.32
C LEU A 268 -6.09 12.47 -31.03
N LEU A 269 -6.74 12.81 -29.90
CA LEU A 269 -6.04 12.86 -28.60
C LEU A 269 -5.52 11.48 -28.19
N VAL A 270 -6.28 10.41 -28.41
CA VAL A 270 -5.82 9.04 -28.14
C VAL A 270 -4.62 8.67 -29.03
N ALA A 271 -4.64 9.05 -30.31
CA ALA A 271 -3.48 8.89 -31.18
C ALA A 271 -2.26 9.67 -30.66
N GLY A 272 -2.47 10.88 -30.13
CA GLY A 272 -1.45 11.69 -29.45
C GLY A 272 -0.84 10.99 -28.22
N VAL A 273 -1.66 10.32 -27.40
CA VAL A 273 -1.18 9.48 -26.29
C VAL A 273 -0.29 8.33 -26.82
N GLY A 274 -0.68 7.69 -27.93
CA GLY A 274 0.13 6.67 -28.59
C GLY A 274 1.51 7.19 -29.03
N ILE A 275 1.56 8.38 -29.65
CA ILE A 275 2.82 9.06 -30.00
C ILE A 275 3.64 9.36 -28.75
N GLY A 276 3.01 9.92 -27.71
CA GLY A 276 3.69 10.25 -26.45
C GLY A 276 4.35 9.03 -25.82
N LEU A 277 3.67 7.88 -25.84
CA LEU A 277 4.22 6.61 -25.36
C LEU A 277 5.38 6.10 -26.25
N ALA A 278 5.28 6.25 -27.57
CA ALA A 278 6.36 5.88 -28.48
C ALA A 278 7.62 6.73 -28.25
N ILE A 279 7.46 8.05 -28.09
CA ILE A 279 8.56 8.97 -27.76
C ILE A 279 9.15 8.64 -26.38
N ALA A 280 8.30 8.39 -25.38
CA ALA A 280 8.77 7.97 -24.06
C ALA A 280 9.53 6.64 -24.11
N GLY A 281 9.06 5.68 -24.93
CA GLY A 281 9.75 4.41 -25.15
C GLY A 281 11.13 4.56 -25.78
N LEU A 282 11.28 5.48 -26.75
CA LEU A 282 12.57 5.83 -27.33
C LEU A 282 13.49 6.53 -26.32
N GLY A 283 12.97 7.52 -25.59
CA GLY A 283 13.74 8.31 -24.64
C GLY A 283 14.21 7.50 -23.42
N LEU A 284 13.36 6.59 -22.92
CA LEU A 284 13.66 5.73 -21.78
C LEU A 284 14.31 4.40 -22.20
N ARG A 285 14.45 4.12 -23.50
CA ARG A 285 14.92 2.83 -24.07
C ARG A 285 14.13 1.62 -23.55
N VAL A 286 12.81 1.76 -23.47
CA VAL A 286 11.89 0.70 -23.01
C VAL A 286 11.05 0.20 -24.18
N ARG A 287 11.34 -1.03 -24.65
CA ARG A 287 10.69 -1.62 -25.84
C ARG A 287 9.17 -1.74 -25.72
N SER A 288 8.67 -2.06 -24.53
CA SER A 288 7.22 -2.25 -24.32
C SER A 288 6.44 -0.96 -24.57
N LEU A 289 6.97 0.19 -24.16
CA LEU A 289 6.33 1.50 -24.38
C LEU A 289 6.34 1.86 -25.86
N LEU A 290 7.48 1.62 -26.53
CA LEU A 290 7.63 1.87 -27.96
C LEU A 290 6.63 1.05 -28.77
N TYR A 291 6.56 -0.26 -28.53
CA TYR A 291 5.70 -1.16 -29.30
C TYR A 291 4.22 -0.89 -29.06
N VAL A 292 3.80 -0.78 -27.80
CA VAL A 292 2.39 -0.50 -27.47
C VAL A 292 1.97 0.89 -27.93
N GLY A 293 2.83 1.90 -27.78
CA GLY A 293 2.57 3.26 -28.25
C GLY A 293 2.42 3.32 -29.77
N THR A 294 3.34 2.72 -30.52
CA THR A 294 3.30 2.67 -31.99
C THR A 294 2.06 1.92 -32.49
N LEU A 295 1.71 0.79 -31.86
CA LEU A 295 0.52 0.03 -32.22
C LEU A 295 -0.76 0.82 -31.94
N THR A 296 -0.86 1.47 -30.78
CA THR A 296 -2.01 2.30 -30.41
C THR A 296 -2.18 3.45 -31.38
N PHE A 297 -1.09 4.14 -31.73
CA PHE A 297 -1.09 5.20 -32.72
C PHE A 297 -1.56 4.69 -34.09
N ALA A 298 -1.00 3.59 -34.58
CA ALA A 298 -1.36 3.02 -35.88
C ALA A 298 -2.83 2.62 -35.96
N ILE A 299 -3.35 1.92 -34.94
CA ILE A 299 -4.76 1.54 -34.84
C ILE A 299 -5.65 2.78 -34.82
N GLN A 300 -5.29 3.81 -34.06
CA GLN A 300 -6.12 5.00 -33.96
C GLN A 300 -6.13 5.83 -35.23
N ILE A 301 -4.99 6.02 -35.89
CA ILE A 301 -4.96 6.69 -37.19
C ILE A 301 -5.79 5.92 -38.21
N ALA A 302 -5.66 4.59 -38.28
CA ALA A 302 -6.49 3.78 -39.17
C ALA A 302 -7.99 3.96 -38.85
N ARG A 303 -8.37 3.96 -37.58
CA ARG A 303 -9.75 4.21 -37.16
C ARG A 303 -10.23 5.62 -37.52
N GLN A 304 -9.42 6.64 -37.31
CA GLN A 304 -9.76 8.02 -37.67
C GLN A 304 -9.89 8.19 -39.18
N LEU A 305 -9.07 7.51 -39.97
CA LEU A 305 -9.21 7.48 -41.42
C LEU A 305 -10.53 6.83 -41.85
N ILE A 306 -10.99 5.77 -41.17
CA ILE A 306 -12.28 5.13 -41.45
C ILE A 306 -13.45 6.07 -41.08
N VAL A 307 -13.39 6.73 -39.92
CA VAL A 307 -14.41 7.71 -39.51
C VAL A 307 -14.44 8.91 -40.46
N PHE A 308 -13.27 9.38 -40.88
CA PHE A 308 -13.16 10.44 -41.88
C PHE A 308 -13.71 10.00 -43.25
N ALA A 309 -13.41 8.77 -43.66
CA ALA A 309 -13.88 8.18 -44.91
C ALA A 309 -15.41 8.09 -44.98
N SER A 310 -16.05 7.71 -43.87
CA SER A 310 -17.50 7.58 -43.82
C SER A 310 -18.23 8.93 -43.81
N GLN A 311 -17.58 9.99 -43.31
CA GLN A 311 -18.17 11.33 -43.26
C GLN A 311 -17.87 12.17 -44.51
N TYR A 312 -16.73 11.96 -45.17
CA TYR A 312 -16.24 12.79 -46.27
C TYR A 312 -15.79 11.95 -47.48
N SER A 313 -16.75 11.32 -48.17
CA SER A 313 -16.51 10.43 -49.31
C SER A 313 -15.63 11.03 -50.42
N LEU A 314 -15.79 12.33 -50.73
CA LEU A 314 -14.99 12.99 -51.77
C LEU A 314 -13.53 13.22 -51.33
N ALA A 315 -13.30 13.50 -50.04
CA ALA A 315 -11.96 13.64 -49.48
C ALA A 315 -11.21 12.29 -49.41
N LEU A 316 -11.95 11.18 -49.29
CA LEU A 316 -11.37 9.83 -49.30
C LEU A 316 -10.65 9.53 -50.62
N TRP A 317 -11.26 9.85 -51.76
CA TRP A 317 -10.65 9.60 -53.07
C TRP A 317 -9.36 10.38 -53.25
N GLY A 318 -9.36 11.67 -52.90
CA GLY A 318 -8.15 12.49 -52.93
C GLY A 318 -7.05 11.95 -52.00
N LEU A 319 -7.41 11.61 -50.76
CA LEU A 319 -6.46 11.04 -49.80
C LEU A 319 -5.89 9.69 -50.28
N LEU A 320 -6.74 8.80 -50.79
CA LEU A 320 -6.34 7.46 -51.23
C LEU A 320 -5.40 7.54 -52.44
N THR A 321 -5.63 8.47 -53.38
CA THR A 321 -4.71 8.70 -54.50
C THR A 321 -3.36 9.20 -54.01
N VAL A 322 -3.32 10.15 -53.07
CA VAL A 322 -2.06 10.68 -52.53
C VAL A 322 -1.31 9.61 -51.74
N VAL A 323 -1.99 8.88 -50.86
CA VAL A 323 -1.40 7.80 -50.06
C VAL A 323 -0.93 6.64 -50.95
N GLY A 324 -1.70 6.27 -51.98
CA GLY A 324 -1.32 5.25 -52.95
C GLY A 324 -0.06 5.64 -53.74
N ALA A 325 0.01 6.89 -54.24
CA ALA A 325 1.20 7.42 -54.90
C ALA A 325 2.42 7.42 -53.96
N PHE A 326 2.23 7.78 -52.69
CA PHE A 326 3.27 7.71 -51.67
C PHE A 326 3.78 6.28 -51.45
N PHE A 327 2.90 5.28 -51.34
CA PHE A 327 3.33 3.88 -51.20
C PHE A 327 4.09 3.37 -52.42
N ILE A 328 3.67 3.72 -53.63
CA ILE A 328 4.40 3.37 -54.86
C ILE A 328 5.81 4.00 -54.82
N TRP A 329 5.91 5.26 -54.41
CA TRP A 329 7.19 5.96 -54.25
C TRP A 329 8.09 5.32 -53.19
N VAL A 330 7.54 4.97 -52.02
CA VAL A 330 8.27 4.26 -50.96
C VAL A 330 8.77 2.90 -51.45
N ALA A 331 7.93 2.13 -52.15
CA ALA A 331 8.30 0.82 -52.70
C ALA A 331 9.42 0.94 -53.74
N ALA A 332 9.34 1.90 -54.66
CA ALA A 332 10.39 2.18 -55.63
C ALA A 332 11.71 2.58 -54.96
N THR A 333 11.64 3.36 -53.88
CA THR A 333 12.82 3.78 -53.10
C THR A 333 13.43 2.62 -52.33
N PHE A 334 12.60 1.74 -51.77
CA PHE A 334 13.06 0.52 -51.08
C PHE A 334 13.78 -0.42 -52.05
N GLU A 335 13.23 -0.64 -53.24
CA GLU A 335 13.87 -1.49 -54.26
C GLU A 335 15.21 -0.90 -54.70
N ALA A 336 15.27 0.41 -54.93
CA ALA A 336 16.50 1.11 -55.31
C ALA A 336 17.59 1.10 -54.22
N ARG A 337 17.23 0.96 -52.94
CA ARG A 337 18.18 1.06 -51.79
C ARG A 337 18.16 -0.17 -50.88
N ARG A 338 17.68 -1.30 -51.38
CA ARG A 338 17.40 -2.51 -50.60
C ARG A 338 18.57 -2.93 -49.70
N SER A 339 19.78 -3.00 -50.24
CA SER A 339 20.99 -3.44 -49.51
C SER A 339 21.42 -2.47 -48.41
N GLN A 340 21.24 -1.16 -48.61
CA GLN A 340 21.57 -0.14 -47.63
C GLN A 340 20.53 -0.13 -46.50
N MET A 341 19.24 -0.28 -46.85
CA MET A 341 18.16 -0.34 -45.88
C MET A 341 18.22 -1.59 -45.02
N THR A 342 18.46 -2.78 -45.59
CA THR A 342 18.57 -4.03 -44.80
C THR A 342 19.70 -3.98 -43.78
N ARG A 343 20.85 -3.40 -44.13
CA ARG A 343 21.97 -3.21 -43.19
C ARG A 343 21.60 -2.28 -42.05
N SER A 344 21.04 -1.11 -42.37
CA SER A 344 20.61 -0.12 -41.35
C SER A 344 19.49 -0.64 -40.44
N LEU A 345 18.56 -1.43 -40.98
CA LEU A 345 17.49 -2.07 -40.22
C LEU A 345 18.07 -3.16 -39.31
N GLY A 346 19.02 -3.95 -39.79
CA GLY A 346 19.71 -4.98 -39.00
C GLY A 346 20.46 -4.39 -37.81
N GLU A 347 21.20 -3.30 -38.01
CA GLU A 347 21.91 -2.58 -36.93
C GLU A 347 20.94 -2.01 -35.89
N ARG A 348 19.84 -1.39 -36.33
CA ARG A 348 18.81 -0.86 -35.42
C ARG A 348 18.02 -1.96 -34.70
N LEU A 349 17.77 -3.10 -35.36
CA LEU A 349 17.15 -4.28 -34.74
C LEU A 349 18.05 -4.89 -33.67
N ALA A 350 19.36 -4.96 -33.92
CA ALA A 350 20.34 -5.42 -32.94
C ALA A 350 20.38 -4.45 -31.73
N GLU A 351 20.42 -3.14 -31.98
CA GLU A 351 20.37 -2.13 -30.92
C GLU A 351 19.08 -2.24 -30.08
N LEU A 352 17.92 -2.42 -30.73
CA LEU A 352 16.64 -2.65 -30.03
C LEU A 352 16.65 -3.93 -29.20
N GLN A 353 17.35 -4.99 -29.62
CA GLN A 353 17.44 -6.24 -28.86
C GLN A 353 18.22 -6.06 -27.55
N GLU A 354 19.15 -5.12 -27.49
CA GLU A 354 19.93 -4.80 -26.29
C GLU A 354 19.13 -3.97 -25.26
N TRP A 355 18.06 -3.29 -25.68
CA TRP A 355 17.22 -2.43 -24.83
C TRP A 355 16.42 -3.21 -23.79
N GLU A 356 16.10 -2.55 -22.66
CA GLU A 356 15.58 -3.17 -21.43
C GLU A 356 14.08 -3.47 -21.38
#